data_AF-A0A654KI95-F1
#
_entry.id   AF-A0A654KI95-F1
#
_cell.length_a   1.000
_cell.length_b   1.000
_cell.length_c   1.000
_cell.angle_alpha   90.00
_cell.angle_beta   90.00
_cell.angle_gamma   90.00
#
_symmetry.space_group_name_H-M   'P 1'
#
loop_
_entity.id
_entity.type
_entity.pdbx_description
1 polymer ?
#
loop_
_entity_poly.entity_id
_entity_poly.type
_entity_poly.pdbx_seq_one_letter_code
_entity_poly.pdbx_strand_id
1 'polypeptide(L)'
;MYCHDPKLANKFSERLWSKDDCNFIPHYFAGDDIVIPPRIIICNEDINDWFKKLNPQPYFLLNLSTDYLKEATLFENILEFVMSESESKRLARDRVLKYKQDGHEIKYFEFKYN
;
A
#
# COMPACT_ATOMS: atom_id res chain seq x y z
N MET A 1 2.61 1.57 2.04
CA MET A 1 2.06 1.53 0.67
C MET A 1 3.08 0.82 -0.20
N TYR A 2 2.64 -0.15 -1.00
CA TYR A 2 3.48 -0.83 -1.97
C TYR A 2 3.02 -0.55 -3.40
N CYS A 3 3.96 -0.25 -4.29
CA CYS A 3 3.70 -0.15 -5.73
C CYS A 3 4.96 -0.49 -6.53
N HIS A 4 4.90 -1.47 -7.42
CA HIS A 4 6.06 -1.84 -8.25
C HIS A 4 6.42 -0.76 -9.29
N ASP A 5 5.46 0.06 -9.73
CA ASP A 5 5.72 1.15 -10.66
C ASP A 5 6.31 2.37 -9.93
N PRO A 6 7.61 2.68 -10.11
CA PRO A 6 8.24 3.82 -9.45
C PRO A 6 7.61 5.16 -9.85
N LYS A 7 7.04 5.28 -11.06
CA LYS A 7 6.37 6.52 -11.48
C LYS A 7 5.09 6.73 -10.68
N LEU A 8 4.32 5.66 -10.46
CA LEU A 8 3.10 5.73 -9.64
C LEU A 8 3.44 5.96 -8.17
N ALA A 9 4.49 5.32 -7.64
CA ALA A 9 4.96 5.56 -6.28
C ALA A 9 5.36 7.03 -6.05
N ASN A 10 6.10 7.63 -7.00
CA ASN A 10 6.44 9.06 -6.95
C ASN A 10 5.20 9.96 -7.03
N LYS A 11 4.28 9.69 -7.96
CA LYS A 11 3.03 10.45 -8.05
C LYS A 11 2.18 10.36 -6.77
N PHE A 12 2.20 9.21 -6.09
CA PHE A 12 1.53 9.04 -4.81
C PHE A 12 2.20 9.88 -3.72
N SER A 13 3.53 9.85 -3.62
CA SER A 13 4.33 10.70 -2.73
C SER A 13 3.99 12.18 -2.93
N GLU A 14 4.03 12.67 -4.17
CA GLU A 14 3.65 14.05 -4.52
C GLU A 14 2.22 14.41 -4.10
N ARG A 15 1.28 13.46 -4.09
CA ARG A 15 -0.12 13.69 -3.69
C ARG A 15 -0.32 13.70 -2.19
N LEU A 16 0.56 13.05 -1.43
CA LEU A 16 0.57 13.12 0.04
C LEU A 16 1.12 14.47 0.54
N TRP A 17 1.91 15.14 -0.30
CA TRP A 17 2.20 16.55 -0.10
C TRP A 17 0.95 17.38 -0.36
N SER A 18 0.52 18.07 0.69
CA SER A 18 -0.56 19.05 0.65
C SER A 18 -0.06 20.38 0.07
N LYS A 19 -0.95 21.16 -0.55
CA LYS A 19 -0.68 22.57 -0.91
C LYS A 19 -0.81 23.53 0.27
N ASP A 20 -1.45 23.07 1.36
CA ASP A 20 -1.63 23.78 2.62
C ASP A 20 -0.60 23.26 3.63
N ASP A 21 0.22 24.16 4.16
CA ASP A 21 1.33 23.87 5.09
C ASP A 21 0.87 23.12 6.36
N CYS A 22 -0.41 23.20 6.71
CA CYS A 22 -0.96 22.54 7.89
C CYS A 22 -1.44 21.10 7.66
N ASN A 23 -1.52 20.62 6.41
CA ASN A 23 -2.21 19.38 6.03
C ASN A 23 -1.31 18.33 5.36
N PHE A 24 -0.02 18.27 5.70
CA PHE A 24 0.87 17.23 5.16
C PHE A 24 0.75 15.90 5.92
N ILE A 25 0.92 14.79 5.20
CA ILE A 25 1.02 13.45 5.80
C ILE A 25 2.52 13.07 5.82
N PRO A 26 3.18 12.93 6.98
CA PRO A 26 4.58 12.49 7.05
C PRO A 26 4.79 11.17 6.32
N HIS A 27 5.63 11.16 5.30
CA HIS A 27 5.92 9.96 4.51
C HIS A 27 7.35 9.95 4.01
N TYR A 28 7.87 8.74 3.79
CA TYR A 28 9.22 8.49 3.30
C TYR A 28 9.19 7.36 2.28
N PHE A 29 10.17 7.32 1.38
CA PHE A 29 10.42 6.11 0.60
C PHE A 29 11.16 5.07 1.45
N ALA A 30 10.94 3.82 1.09
CA ALA A 30 11.78 2.74 1.52
C ALA A 30 13.23 3.02 1.08
N GLY A 31 14.11 3.25 2.05
CA GLY A 31 15.55 3.48 1.90
C GLY A 31 15.98 4.82 2.51
N ASP A 32 15.04 5.74 2.67
CA ASP A 32 15.31 7.08 3.17
C ASP A 32 15.66 7.10 4.66
N ASP A 33 16.49 8.07 5.03
CA ASP A 33 16.75 8.40 6.43
C ASP A 33 15.49 8.99 7.08
N ILE A 34 14.93 8.25 8.04
CA ILE A 34 13.74 8.68 8.79
C ILE A 34 14.16 9.73 9.83
N VAL A 35 13.76 10.98 9.60
CA VAL A 35 14.05 12.10 10.52
C VAL A 35 12.89 12.35 11.48
N ILE A 36 11.65 12.14 11.04
CA ILE A 36 10.44 12.19 11.87
C ILE A 36 9.64 10.90 11.72
N PRO A 37 8.89 10.46 12.76
CA PRO A 37 8.07 9.26 12.66
C PRO A 37 7.10 9.31 11.45
N PRO A 38 7.20 8.36 10.51
CA PRO A 38 6.38 8.35 9.31
C PRO A 38 4.96 7.89 9.63
N ARG A 39 3.96 8.45 8.94
CA ARG A 39 2.61 7.86 8.87
C ARG A 39 2.50 6.86 7.72
N ILE A 40 3.28 7.06 6.66
CA ILE A 40 3.29 6.19 5.48
C ILE A 40 4.74 5.93 5.06
N ILE A 41 5.06 4.66 4.82
CA ILE A 41 6.24 4.27 4.06
C ILE A 41 5.81 3.86 2.66
N ILE A 42 6.48 4.40 1.66
CA ILE A 42 6.27 4.10 0.25
C ILE A 42 7.36 3.11 -0.19
N CYS A 43 6.97 1.90 -0.55
CA CYS A 43 7.89 0.86 -0.97
C CYS A 43 7.60 0.44 -2.41
N ASN A 44 8.65 0.32 -3.23
CA ASN A 44 8.58 -0.18 -4.60
C ASN A 44 9.59 -1.33 -4.84
N GLU A 45 10.16 -1.85 -3.77
CA GLU A 45 11.18 -2.91 -3.75
C GLU A 45 10.83 -3.97 -2.68
N ASP A 46 11.79 -4.81 -2.25
CA ASP A 46 11.51 -5.86 -1.27
C ASP A 46 10.99 -5.29 0.07
N ILE A 47 9.75 -5.65 0.43
CA ILE A 47 9.10 -5.20 1.66
C ILE A 47 9.80 -5.76 2.90
N ASN A 48 10.38 -6.96 2.85
CA ASN A 48 10.86 -7.68 4.03
C ASN A 48 11.94 -6.92 4.80
N ASP A 49 12.88 -6.33 4.05
CA ASP A 49 14.01 -5.62 4.64
C ASP A 49 13.56 -4.33 5.32
N TRP A 50 12.53 -3.69 4.78
CA TRP A 50 11.99 -2.47 5.34
C TRP A 50 11.08 -2.71 6.53
N PHE A 51 10.20 -3.71 6.44
CA PHE A 51 9.31 -4.09 7.53
C PHE A 51 10.12 -4.30 8.82
N LYS A 52 11.17 -5.12 8.79
CA LYS A 52 12.02 -5.42 9.97
C LYS A 52 12.66 -4.19 10.63
N LYS A 53 12.91 -3.12 9.88
CA LYS A 53 13.55 -1.88 10.39
C LYS A 53 12.56 -0.93 11.06
N LEU A 54 11.26 -1.10 10.81
CA LEU A 54 10.22 -0.22 11.34
C LEU A 54 9.84 -0.59 12.77
N ASN A 55 9.74 0.44 13.62
CA ASN A 55 9.22 0.30 14.97
C ASN A 55 8.34 1.53 15.32
N PRO A 56 7.03 1.35 15.55
CA PRO A 56 6.28 0.09 15.51
C PRO A 56 6.18 -0.49 14.09
N GLN A 57 5.87 -1.78 14.01
CA GLN A 57 5.56 -2.44 12.74
C GLN A 57 4.28 -1.86 12.13
N PRO A 58 4.19 -1.69 10.79
CA PRO A 58 2.99 -1.17 10.16
C PRO A 58 1.79 -2.09 10.32
N TYR A 59 0.64 -1.49 10.66
CA TYR A 59 -0.61 -2.22 10.85
C TYR A 59 -1.38 -2.49 9.54
N PHE A 60 -1.15 -1.66 8.51
CA PHE A 60 -1.79 -1.75 7.19
C PHE A 60 -0.77 -1.87 6.06
N LEU A 61 -1.03 -2.77 5.12
CA LEU A 61 -0.48 -2.73 3.77
C LEU A 61 -1.51 -2.12 2.83
N LEU A 62 -1.15 -1.00 2.17
CA LEU A 62 -1.88 -0.55 0.97
C LEU A 62 -1.15 -1.08 -0.26
N ASN A 63 -1.69 -2.10 -0.93
CA ASN A 63 -1.13 -2.65 -2.17
C ASN A 63 -1.76 -1.95 -3.38
N LEU A 64 -0.95 -1.17 -4.10
CA LEU A 64 -1.34 -0.48 -5.34
C LEU A 64 -0.81 -1.18 -6.59
N SER A 65 -0.18 -2.35 -6.44
CA SER A 65 0.27 -3.18 -7.56
C SER A 65 -0.83 -4.11 -8.04
N THR A 66 -0.70 -4.63 -9.26
CA THR A 66 -1.60 -5.64 -9.80
C THR A 66 -1.30 -7.05 -9.30
N ASP A 67 -0.13 -7.25 -8.69
CA ASP A 67 0.36 -8.55 -8.24
C ASP A 67 0.05 -8.81 -6.76
N TYR A 68 -0.12 -10.08 -6.43
CA TYR A 68 -0.13 -10.54 -5.04
C TYR A 68 1.31 -10.56 -4.50
N LEU A 69 1.48 -10.15 -3.25
CA LEU A 69 2.77 -10.13 -2.53
C LEU A 69 2.74 -11.19 -1.44
N LYS A 70 3.75 -12.06 -1.39
CA LYS A 70 3.84 -13.06 -0.31
C LYS A 70 4.02 -12.40 1.05
N GLU A 71 4.71 -11.27 1.05
CA GLU A 71 4.98 -10.40 2.20
C GLU A 71 3.70 -9.75 2.73
N ALA A 72 2.57 -9.82 2.01
CA ALA A 72 1.29 -9.34 2.52
C ALA A 72 0.88 -10.04 3.82
N THR A 73 1.33 -11.28 4.02
CA THR A 73 1.12 -12.07 5.26
C THR A 73 1.80 -11.46 6.50
N LEU A 74 2.74 -10.51 6.33
CA LEU A 74 3.36 -9.77 7.44
C LEU A 74 2.40 -8.75 8.06
N PHE A 75 1.32 -8.39 7.37
CA PHE A 75 0.40 -7.32 7.77
C PHE A 75 -0.94 -7.91 8.21
N GLU A 76 -1.47 -7.41 9.32
CA GLU A 76 -2.80 -7.82 9.80
C GLU A 76 -3.91 -7.36 8.85
N ASN A 77 -3.75 -6.16 8.28
CA ASN A 77 -4.75 -5.56 7.40
C ASN A 77 -4.15 -5.19 6.05
N ILE A 78 -4.88 -5.54 4.98
CA ILE A 78 -4.50 -5.23 3.60
C ILE A 78 -5.63 -4.42 2.97
N LEU A 79 -5.27 -3.27 2.41
CA LEU A 79 -6.15 -2.42 1.62
C LEU A 79 -5.75 -2.50 0.16
N GLU A 80 -6.74 -2.64 -0.71
CA GLU A 80 -6.58 -2.62 -2.15
C GLU A 80 -7.61 -1.72 -2.82
N PHE A 81 -7.26 -1.21 -3.99
CA PHE A 81 -8.19 -0.54 -4.88
C PHE A 81 -8.46 -1.39 -6.12
N VAL A 82 -9.74 -1.56 -6.42
CA VAL A 82 -10.20 -2.28 -7.62
C VAL A 82 -10.97 -1.30 -8.48
N MET A 83 -10.46 -1.07 -9.68
CA MET A 83 -11.07 -0.14 -10.61
C MET A 83 -12.25 -0.81 -11.33
N SER A 84 -13.11 0.01 -11.95
CA SER A 84 -14.39 -0.46 -12.49
C SER A 84 -14.26 -1.36 -13.73
N GLU A 85 -13.15 -1.26 -14.47
CA GLU A 85 -12.88 -2.01 -15.69
C GLU A 85 -12.74 -3.53 -15.45
N SER A 86 -13.06 -4.30 -16.48
CA SER A 86 -13.13 -5.76 -16.42
C SER A 86 -11.81 -6.41 -16.01
N GLU A 87 -10.70 -5.91 -16.55
CA GLU A 87 -9.38 -6.47 -16.30
C GLU A 87 -8.91 -6.22 -14.87
N SER A 88 -9.13 -5.01 -14.33
CA SER A 88 -8.83 -4.70 -12.93
C SER A 88 -9.61 -5.61 -11.97
N LYS A 89 -10.91 -5.82 -12.25
CA LYS A 89 -11.75 -6.76 -11.48
C LYS A 89 -11.27 -8.21 -11.60
N ARG A 90 -10.78 -8.64 -12.77
CA ARG A 90 -10.24 -9.98 -12.97
C ARG A 90 -8.99 -10.19 -12.11
N LEU A 91 -8.00 -9.30 -12.22
CA LEU A 91 -6.76 -9.36 -11.44
C LEU A 91 -7.03 -9.27 -9.93
N ALA A 92 -7.98 -8.44 -9.50
CA ALA A 92 -8.36 -8.35 -8.09
C ALA A 92 -8.97 -9.64 -7.54
N ARG A 93 -9.76 -10.38 -8.35
CA ARG A 93 -10.29 -11.69 -7.94
C ARG A 93 -9.16 -12.70 -7.71
N ASP A 94 -8.15 -12.69 -8.58
CA ASP A 94 -6.99 -13.58 -8.44
C ASP A 94 -6.25 -13.31 -7.11
N ARG A 95 -6.04 -12.04 -6.74
CA ARG A 95 -5.43 -11.66 -5.45
C ARG A 95 -6.31 -11.98 -4.24
N VAL A 96 -7.61 -11.73 -4.32
CA VAL A 96 -8.57 -12.09 -3.26
C VAL A 96 -8.51 -13.58 -2.92
N LEU A 97 -8.39 -14.45 -3.93
CA LEU A 97 -8.26 -15.90 -3.69
C LEU A 97 -6.99 -16.21 -2.90
N LYS A 98 -5.88 -15.52 -3.16
CA LYS A 98 -4.63 -15.66 -2.41
C LYS A 98 -4.77 -15.19 -0.97
N TYR A 99 -5.32 -14.00 -0.73
CA TYR A 99 -5.54 -13.52 0.64
C TYR A 99 -6.46 -14.43 1.45
N LYS A 100 -7.49 -15.02 0.82
CA LYS A 100 -8.32 -16.04 1.49
C LYS A 100 -7.53 -17.31 1.85
N GLN A 101 -6.64 -17.76 0.97
CA GLN A 101 -5.76 -18.91 1.23
C GLN A 101 -4.81 -18.63 2.40
N ASP A 102 -4.37 -17.38 2.54
CA ASP A 102 -3.53 -16.92 3.65
C ASP A 102 -4.30 -16.67 4.95
N GLY A 103 -5.64 -16.82 4.93
CA GLY A 103 -6.49 -16.71 6.12
C GLY A 103 -7.09 -15.32 6.37
N HIS A 104 -6.93 -14.36 5.46
CA HIS A 104 -7.56 -13.04 5.61
C HIS A 104 -9.07 -13.09 5.39
N GLU A 105 -9.82 -12.38 6.25
CA GLU A 105 -11.23 -12.05 6.01
C GLU A 105 -11.33 -10.99 4.91
N ILE A 106 -12.23 -11.19 3.94
CA ILE A 106 -12.40 -10.27 2.81
C ILE A 106 -13.65 -9.42 2.98
N LYS A 107 -13.46 -8.10 2.99
CA LYS A 107 -14.54 -7.10 3.01
C LYS A 107 -14.45 -6.22 1.77
N TYR A 108 -15.60 -5.93 1.17
CA TYR A 108 -15.71 -5.06 0.02
C TYR A 108 -16.45 -3.79 0.41
N PHE A 109 -15.89 -2.65 0.02
CA PHE A 109 -16.49 -1.34 0.21
C PHE A 109 -16.59 -0.66 -1.14
N GLU A 110 -17.77 -0.14 -1.47
CA GLU A 110 -17.94 0.70 -2.65
C GLU A 110 -17.56 2.14 -2.28
N PHE A 111 -16.60 2.71 -2.99
CA PHE A 111 -16.18 4.09 -2.81
C PHE A 111 -16.55 4.90 -4.05
N LYS A 112 -17.35 5.96 -3.87
CA LYS A 112 -17.74 6.88 -4.94
C LYS A 112 -17.01 8.21 -4.74
N TYR A 113 -16.16 8.57 -5.69
CA TYR A 113 -15.53 9.88 -5.74
C TYR A 113 -16.46 10.82 -6.52
N ASN A 114 -16.99 11.84 -5.86
CA ASN A 114 -17.78 12.90 -6.48
C ASN A 114 -16.87 14.01 -7.03
#